data_AF-A0A916EE95-F1
#
_entry.id   AF-A0A916EE95-F1
#
_cell.length_a   1.000
_cell.length_b   1.000
_cell.length_c   1.000
_cell.angle_alpha   90.00
_cell.angle_beta   90.00
_cell.angle_gamma   90.00
#
_symmetry.space_group_name_H-M   'P 1'
#
loop_
_entity.id
_entity.type
_entity.pdbx_description
1 polymer ?
#
loop_
_entity_poly.entity_id
_entity_poly.type
_entity_poly.pdbx_seq_one_letter_code
_entity_poly.pdbx_strand_id
1 'polypeptide(L)'
;MLINSYSNYFFKGSKQRVVFAGEKLSNGNALWYATCTTTNRNYQNCTYDDRFYLTHKVTGKKLCMSINYKSPTTRHAEVSCRNEGDSLNWININPTNGYATYVKAKDVITLKYNDYIFRSHDFTFTIGNKTFQEVVAHEERIGGNDEWQIEIV
;
A
#
# COMPACT_ATOMS: atom_id res chain seq x y z
N MET A 1 6.92 -8.64 -1.29
CA MET A 1 5.51 -9.09 -1.27
C MET A 1 4.72 -8.15 -2.17
N LEU A 2 3.70 -8.62 -2.90
CA LEU A 2 2.93 -7.75 -3.79
C LEU A 2 1.62 -7.33 -3.11
N ILE A 3 1.28 -6.03 -3.14
CA ILE A 3 -0.05 -5.56 -2.74
C ILE A 3 -1.04 -6.04 -3.80
N ASN A 4 -2.05 -6.80 -3.39
CA ASN A 4 -3.08 -7.33 -4.27
C ASN A 4 -4.46 -6.79 -3.89
N SER A 5 -5.34 -6.59 -4.87
CA SER A 5 -6.78 -6.39 -4.63
C SER A 5 -7.62 -7.28 -5.53
N TYR A 6 -8.50 -8.09 -4.94
CA TYR A 6 -9.36 -8.99 -5.70
C TYR A 6 -10.78 -8.43 -5.80
N SER A 7 -11.34 -8.39 -7.01
CA SER A 7 -12.61 -7.72 -7.28
C SER A 7 -13.82 -8.28 -6.52
N ASN A 8 -13.74 -9.54 -6.10
CA ASN A 8 -14.86 -10.32 -5.57
C ASN A 8 -14.81 -10.54 -4.05
N TYR A 9 -13.76 -10.06 -3.35
CA TYR A 9 -13.67 -10.15 -1.89
C TYR A 9 -13.88 -8.79 -1.24
N PHE A 10 -14.78 -8.75 -0.26
CA PHE A 10 -15.16 -7.55 0.47
C PHE A 10 -15.08 -7.80 1.98
N PHE A 11 -14.64 -6.80 2.74
CA PHE A 11 -14.73 -6.86 4.20
C PHE A 11 -16.18 -6.84 4.63
N LYS A 12 -16.55 -7.67 5.61
CA LYS A 12 -17.93 -7.74 6.11
C LYS A 12 -18.40 -6.42 6.73
N GLY A 13 -17.49 -5.69 7.39
CA GLY A 13 -17.78 -4.43 8.09
C GLY A 13 -17.94 -3.26 7.13
N SER A 14 -16.82 -2.79 6.58
CA SER A 14 -16.80 -1.62 5.68
C SER A 14 -17.50 -1.85 4.34
N LYS A 15 -17.68 -3.12 3.95
CA LYS A 15 -18.13 -3.53 2.60
C LYS A 15 -17.22 -3.02 1.49
N GLN A 16 -15.99 -2.64 1.82
CA GLN A 16 -14.99 -2.22 0.86
C GLN A 16 -14.20 -3.42 0.34
N ARG A 17 -13.56 -3.24 -0.81
CA ARG A 17 -12.77 -4.29 -1.44
C ARG A 17 -11.55 -4.61 -0.61
N VAL A 18 -11.32 -5.90 -0.47
CA VAL A 18 -10.20 -6.43 0.28
C VAL A 18 -8.90 -6.15 -0.44
N VAL A 19 -7.93 -5.67 0.32
CA VAL A 19 -6.52 -5.62 -0.07
C VAL A 19 -5.78 -6.61 0.81
N PHE A 20 -4.87 -7.36 0.19
CA PHE A 20 -4.06 -8.35 0.87
C PHE A 20 -2.70 -8.43 0.21
N ALA A 21 -1.75 -9.02 0.91
CA ALA A 21 -0.42 -9.22 0.39
C ALA A 21 -0.32 -10.63 -0.22
N GLY A 22 0.29 -10.74 -1.40
CA GLY A 22 0.35 -11.99 -2.17
C GLY A 22 1.76 -12.35 -2.61
N GLU A 23 1.93 -13.61 -3.03
CA GLU A 23 3.19 -14.13 -3.56
C GLU A 23 3.65 -13.38 -4.83
N LYS A 24 4.95 -13.49 -5.14
CA LYS A 24 5.68 -12.70 -6.16
C LYS A 24 5.18 -12.82 -7.60
N LEU A 25 4.21 -13.68 -7.90
CA LEU A 25 3.68 -13.81 -9.26
C LEU A 25 2.70 -12.67 -9.55
N SER A 26 3.15 -11.73 -10.39
CA SER A 26 2.37 -10.60 -10.87
C SER A 26 1.21 -11.08 -11.76
N ASN A 27 0.07 -11.39 -11.14
CA ASN A 27 -1.20 -11.44 -11.87
C ASN A 27 -1.82 -10.04 -11.94
N GLY A 28 -2.87 -9.86 -12.74
CA GLY A 28 -3.50 -8.54 -12.93
C GLY A 28 -3.95 -7.85 -11.64
N ASN A 29 -4.21 -8.58 -10.56
CA ASN A 29 -4.64 -8.03 -9.27
C ASN A 29 -3.50 -7.44 -8.43
N ALA A 30 -2.25 -7.67 -8.82
CA ALA A 30 -1.06 -7.13 -8.17
C ALA A 30 -0.54 -5.84 -8.83
N LEU A 31 -1.20 -5.37 -9.90
CA LEU A 31 -0.73 -4.23 -10.69
C LEU A 31 -1.38 -2.92 -10.24
N TRP A 32 -0.55 -1.92 -9.95
CA TRP A 32 -0.97 -0.60 -9.49
C TRP A 32 -0.24 0.48 -10.27
N TYR A 33 -0.96 1.53 -10.62
CA TYR A 33 -0.38 2.78 -11.07
C TYR A 33 -0.03 3.63 -9.85
N ALA A 34 1.24 4.00 -9.72
CA ALA A 34 1.66 5.05 -8.81
C ALA A 34 1.58 6.40 -9.54
N THR A 35 0.72 7.30 -9.07
CA THR A 35 0.52 8.62 -9.67
C THR A 35 0.89 9.70 -8.67
N CYS A 36 2.01 10.38 -8.90
CA CYS A 36 2.49 11.45 -8.04
C CYS A 36 1.66 12.72 -8.24
N THR A 37 1.41 13.42 -7.13
CA THR A 37 0.49 14.57 -7.03
C THR A 37 1.22 15.90 -7.03
N THR A 38 2.55 15.89 -6.90
CA THR A 38 3.35 17.10 -6.89
C THR A 38 3.25 17.85 -8.22
N THR A 39 2.96 19.14 -8.08
CA THR A 39 2.47 20.05 -9.12
C THR A 39 3.57 20.73 -9.94
N ASN A 40 4.84 20.42 -9.68
CA ASN A 40 5.96 20.94 -10.48
C ASN A 40 6.09 20.11 -11.75
N ARG A 41 5.42 20.57 -12.82
CA ARG A 41 5.42 20.04 -14.20
C ARG A 41 6.81 19.84 -14.83
N ASN A 42 7.90 20.14 -14.12
CA ASN A 42 9.27 20.07 -14.58
C ASN A 42 10.00 18.78 -14.15
N TYR A 43 9.43 17.97 -13.24
CA TYR A 43 10.04 16.71 -12.83
C TYR A 43 9.28 15.53 -13.44
N GLN A 44 9.98 14.71 -14.23
CA GLN A 44 9.47 13.44 -14.77
C GLN A 44 9.47 12.31 -13.73
N ASN A 45 10.07 12.55 -12.56
CA ASN A 45 10.39 11.53 -11.56
C ASN A 45 9.82 11.93 -10.20
N CYS A 46 9.29 10.95 -9.46
CA CYS A 46 8.83 11.16 -8.08
C CYS A 46 10.01 11.18 -7.11
N THR A 47 9.97 12.06 -6.12
CA THR A 47 10.94 12.10 -5.02
C THR A 47 10.45 11.35 -3.79
N TYR A 48 11.37 11.01 -2.90
CA TYR A 48 10.99 10.66 -1.54
C TYR A 48 10.20 11.82 -0.91
N ASP A 49 9.29 11.50 0.01
CA ASP A 49 8.29 12.41 0.58
C ASP A 49 7.24 12.98 -0.40
N ASP A 50 7.35 12.74 -1.72
CA ASP A 50 6.28 13.09 -2.64
C ASP A 50 5.00 12.33 -2.29
N ARG A 51 3.90 13.05 -2.47
CA ARG A 51 2.56 12.50 -2.32
C ARG A 51 2.13 11.80 -3.60
N PHE A 52 1.56 10.60 -3.48
CA PHE A 52 1.09 9.82 -4.63
C PHE A 52 -0.13 8.97 -4.30
N TYR A 53 -0.84 8.56 -5.35
CA TYR A 53 -1.93 7.58 -5.26
C TYR A 53 -1.49 6.24 -5.83
N LEU A 54 -1.88 5.15 -5.17
CA LEU A 54 -1.87 3.81 -5.74
C LEU A 54 -3.25 3.49 -6.31
N THR A 55 -3.34 3.40 -7.63
CA THR A 55 -4.57 3.05 -8.35
C THR A 55 -4.46 1.65 -8.92
N HIS A 56 -5.32 0.74 -8.47
CA HIS A 56 -5.36 -0.63 -8.92
C HIS A 56 -5.69 -0.70 -10.42
N LYS A 57 -4.80 -1.30 -11.21
CA LYS A 57 -4.83 -1.25 -12.68
C LYS A 57 -6.13 -1.80 -13.28
N VAL A 58 -6.62 -2.92 -12.76
CA VAL A 58 -7.80 -3.60 -13.31
C VAL A 58 -9.10 -2.89 -12.95
N THR A 59 -9.16 -2.27 -11.76
CA THR A 59 -10.44 -1.80 -11.20
C THR A 59 -10.57 -0.28 -11.17
N GLY A 60 -9.48 0.46 -11.38
CA GLY A 60 -9.41 1.91 -11.24
C GLY A 60 -9.63 2.42 -9.81
N LYS A 61 -9.75 1.52 -8.83
CA LYS A 61 -9.93 1.87 -7.42
C LYS A 61 -8.59 2.22 -6.80
N LYS A 62 -8.58 3.17 -5.88
CA LYS A 62 -7.38 3.61 -5.19
C LYS A 62 -7.25 2.94 -3.83
N LEU A 63 -6.01 2.72 -3.39
CA LEU A 63 -5.71 2.24 -2.06
C LEU A 63 -6.15 3.29 -1.03
N CYS A 64 -6.76 2.83 0.04
CA CYS A 64 -7.15 3.67 1.17
C CYS A 64 -7.12 2.89 2.47
N MET A 65 -7.05 3.61 3.57
CA MET A 65 -7.25 3.10 4.91
C MET A 65 -8.47 3.73 5.57
N SER A 66 -8.99 3.06 6.60
CA SER A 66 -10.06 3.58 7.44
C SER A 66 -9.70 3.41 8.91
N ILE A 67 -9.72 4.49 9.67
CA ILE A 67 -9.56 4.44 11.14
C ILE A 67 -10.83 3.91 11.84
N ASN A 68 -11.99 4.08 11.20
CA ASN A 68 -13.31 3.71 11.72
C ASN A 68 -13.59 2.21 11.56
N TYR A 69 -12.95 1.57 10.58
CA TYR A 69 -13.04 0.13 10.36
C TYR A 69 -11.73 -0.51 10.76
N LYS A 70 -11.83 -1.61 11.51
CA LYS A 70 -10.65 -2.31 12.01
C LYS A 70 -10.38 -3.54 11.17
N SER A 71 -9.10 -3.80 10.93
CA SER A 71 -8.67 -5.00 10.23
C SER A 71 -9.12 -6.26 11.01
N PRO A 72 -9.44 -7.37 10.31
CA PRO A 72 -10.01 -8.55 10.94
C PRO A 72 -9.18 -9.14 12.08
N THR A 73 -7.84 -9.19 11.93
CA THR A 73 -6.98 -9.95 12.85
C THR A 73 -6.30 -9.06 13.88
N THR A 74 -5.62 -8.01 13.44
CA THR A 74 -4.82 -7.15 14.35
C THR A 74 -5.62 -6.01 14.98
N ARG A 75 -6.80 -5.70 14.43
CA ARG A 75 -7.62 -4.54 14.85
C ARG A 75 -6.95 -3.18 14.61
N HIS A 76 -5.87 -3.15 13.83
CA HIS A 76 -5.32 -1.93 13.25
C HIS A 76 -6.31 -1.32 12.23
N ALA A 77 -5.95 -0.19 11.62
CA ALA A 77 -6.82 0.41 10.60
C ALA A 77 -6.96 -0.53 9.39
N GLU A 78 -8.19 -0.70 8.91
CA GLU A 78 -8.49 -1.51 7.74
C GLU A 78 -7.92 -0.85 6.48
N VAL A 79 -7.20 -1.62 5.65
CA VAL A 79 -6.71 -1.18 4.33
C VAL A 79 -7.53 -1.86 3.23
N SER A 80 -7.99 -1.07 2.26
CA SER A 80 -8.98 -1.48 1.27
C SER A 80 -8.81 -0.70 -0.05
N CYS A 81 -9.74 -0.90 -0.99
CA CYS A 81 -9.83 -0.09 -2.21
C CYS A 81 -11.21 0.51 -2.45
N ARG A 82 -11.25 1.78 -2.83
CA ARG A 82 -12.48 2.50 -3.23
C ARG A 82 -12.22 3.55 -4.32
N ASN A 83 -13.21 4.35 -4.70
CA ASN A 83 -13.05 5.37 -5.76
C ASN A 83 -12.07 6.49 -5.36
N GLU A 84 -12.16 6.90 -4.09
CA GLU A 84 -11.31 7.90 -3.47
C GLU A 84 -10.15 7.21 -2.75
N GLY A 85 -8.93 7.68 -2.99
CA GLY A 85 -7.73 7.09 -2.42
C GLY A 85 -7.09 8.01 -1.42
N ASP A 86 -6.24 7.42 -0.59
CA ASP A 86 -5.37 8.20 0.28
C ASP A 86 -4.10 8.58 -0.48
N SER A 87 -3.67 9.82 -0.26
CA SER A 87 -2.43 10.33 -0.85
C SER A 87 -1.27 9.89 0.03
N LEU A 88 -0.60 8.82 -0.38
CA LEU A 88 0.49 8.19 0.35
C LEU A 88 1.81 8.96 0.16
N ASN A 89 2.79 8.69 1.02
CA ASN A 89 4.16 9.16 0.91
C ASN A 89 5.14 7.97 0.83
N TRP A 90 6.21 8.14 0.05
CA TRP A 90 7.34 7.23 0.02
C TRP A 90 8.34 7.62 1.11
N ILE A 91 8.50 6.78 2.14
CA ILE A 91 9.48 7.03 3.19
C ILE A 91 10.73 6.21 2.90
N ASN A 92 11.87 6.88 2.79
CA ASN A 92 13.17 6.23 2.66
C ASN A 92 13.63 5.73 4.04
N ILE A 93 13.78 4.42 4.20
CA ILE A 93 14.24 3.80 5.46
C ILE A 93 15.77 3.77 5.59
N ASN A 94 16.49 3.84 4.46
CA ASN A 94 17.96 3.73 4.40
C ASN A 94 18.53 4.85 3.53
N PRO A 95 18.54 6.12 4.01
CA PRO A 95 19.11 7.23 3.27
C PRO A 95 20.63 7.05 3.16
N THR A 96 21.08 6.33 2.13
CA THR A 96 22.48 6.16 1.81
C THR A 96 22.97 7.46 1.18
N ASN A 97 23.62 8.29 2.00
CA ASN A 97 24.36 9.49 1.60
C ASN A 97 23.51 10.60 0.94
N GLY A 98 22.65 11.25 1.72
CA GLY A 98 22.25 12.67 1.56
C GLY A 98 21.59 13.16 0.26
N TYR A 99 21.54 12.36 -0.81
CA TYR A 99 21.17 12.81 -2.16
C TYR A 99 20.27 11.84 -2.93
N ALA A 100 19.74 10.79 -2.30
CA ALA A 100 18.65 10.02 -2.90
C ALA A 100 17.37 10.87 -2.87
N THR A 101 17.22 11.76 -3.85
CA THR A 101 16.03 12.59 -4.04
C THR A 101 14.93 11.78 -4.70
N TYR A 102 15.23 10.98 -5.73
CA TYR A 102 14.24 10.24 -6.50
C TYR A 102 14.00 8.82 -6.00
N VAL A 103 12.75 8.38 -6.11
CA VAL A 103 12.32 7.00 -5.90
C VAL A 103 12.73 6.17 -7.12
N LYS A 104 13.34 5.00 -6.90
CA LYS A 104 13.84 4.10 -7.95
C LYS A 104 13.23 2.72 -7.84
N ALA A 105 13.29 1.97 -8.94
CA ALA A 105 12.98 0.55 -8.90
C ALA A 105 13.91 -0.17 -7.91
N LYS A 106 13.37 -1.19 -7.23
CA LYS A 106 14.04 -2.00 -6.21
C LYS A 106 14.36 -1.29 -4.89
N ASP A 107 14.08 0.00 -4.78
CA ASP A 107 14.11 0.69 -3.49
C ASP A 107 13.17 -0.01 -2.50
N VAL A 108 13.63 -0.11 -1.27
CA VAL A 108 12.84 -0.58 -0.13
C VAL A 108 12.35 0.65 0.61
N ILE A 109 11.04 0.80 0.69
CA ILE A 109 10.36 2.00 1.17
C ILE A 109 9.31 1.63 2.20
N THR A 110 8.94 2.59 3.04
CA THR A 110 7.73 2.49 3.85
C THR A 110 6.63 3.32 3.21
N LEU A 111 5.44 2.74 3.12
CA LEU A 111 4.22 3.43 2.67
C LEU A 111 3.56 4.09 3.88
N LYS A 112 3.32 5.41 3.80
CA LYS A 112 2.75 6.19 4.89
C LYS A 112 1.59 7.05 4.42
N TYR A 113 0.57 7.22 5.27
CA TYR A 113 -0.51 8.21 5.09
C TYR A 113 -0.76 8.92 6.42
N ASN A 114 -0.58 10.24 6.45
CA ASN A 114 -0.50 11.01 7.70
C ASN A 114 0.44 10.30 8.67
N ASP A 115 0.03 9.92 9.88
CA ASP A 115 0.88 9.21 10.86
C ASP A 115 0.79 7.69 10.78
N TYR A 116 0.04 7.15 9.81
CA TYR A 116 -0.18 5.71 9.65
C TYR A 116 0.80 5.06 8.67
N ILE A 117 1.40 3.96 9.09
CA ILE A 117 2.34 3.14 8.35
C ILE A 117 1.64 1.88 7.87
N PHE A 118 1.82 1.53 6.59
CA PHE A 118 1.24 0.31 6.02
C PHE A 118 2.17 -0.87 6.27
N ARG A 119 1.59 -1.96 6.79
CA ARG A 119 2.29 -3.19 7.17
C ARG A 119 1.66 -4.39 6.48
N SER A 120 2.51 -5.36 6.16
CA SER A 120 2.08 -6.74 5.91
C SER A 120 3.04 -7.69 6.61
N HIS A 121 3.17 -8.94 6.19
CA HIS A 121 4.13 -9.93 6.72
C HIS A 121 3.68 -10.83 7.89
N ASP A 122 3.09 -10.31 8.97
CA ASP A 122 2.96 -11.15 10.19
C ASP A 122 1.57 -11.74 10.43
N PHE A 123 0.57 -11.31 9.66
CA PHE A 123 -0.82 -11.60 9.96
C PHE A 123 -1.54 -12.17 8.75
N THR A 124 -2.53 -13.01 9.04
CA THR A 124 -3.42 -13.55 8.02
C THR A 124 -4.87 -13.40 8.47
N PHE A 125 -5.77 -13.42 7.50
CA PHE A 125 -7.21 -13.46 7.74
C PHE A 125 -7.87 -14.37 6.70
N THR A 126 -9.06 -14.89 7.03
CA THR A 126 -9.77 -15.86 6.20
C THR A 126 -11.08 -15.27 5.69
N ILE A 127 -11.33 -15.42 4.38
CA ILE A 127 -12.64 -15.15 3.77
C ILE A 127 -13.10 -16.42 3.05
N GLY A 128 -14.19 -17.01 3.53
CA GLY A 128 -14.65 -18.33 3.07
C GLY A 128 -13.60 -19.39 3.42
N ASN A 129 -13.12 -20.13 2.42
CA ASN A 129 -12.11 -21.18 2.60
C ASN A 129 -10.71 -20.73 2.17
N LYS A 130 -10.49 -19.42 1.98
CA LYS A 130 -9.21 -18.87 1.55
C LYS A 130 -8.59 -18.01 2.64
N THR A 131 -7.31 -18.24 2.89
CA THR A 131 -6.48 -17.45 3.80
C THR A 131 -5.62 -16.48 2.99
N PHE A 132 -5.58 -15.23 3.43
CA PHE A 132 -4.84 -14.16 2.81
C PHE A 132 -3.91 -13.51 3.84
N GLN A 133 -2.79 -12.97 3.38
CA GLN A 133 -1.92 -12.18 4.22
C GLN A 133 -2.49 -10.77 4.39
N GLU A 134 -2.67 -10.35 5.63
CA GLU A 134 -3.31 -9.09 5.96
C GLU A 134 -2.43 -7.90 5.56
N VAL A 135 -3.07 -6.87 5.01
CA VAL A 135 -2.47 -5.53 4.87
C VAL A 135 -3.24 -4.61 5.80
N VAL A 136 -2.51 -3.88 6.63
CA VAL A 136 -3.07 -3.01 7.67
C VAL A 136 -2.33 -1.69 7.71
N ALA A 137 -2.91 -0.70 8.39
CA ALA A 137 -2.23 0.55 8.69
C ALA A 137 -2.21 0.83 10.22
N HIS A 138 -1.07 1.20 10.78
CA HIS A 138 -0.87 1.41 12.22
C HIS A 138 -0.04 2.66 12.52
N GLU A 139 -0.06 3.13 13.78
CA GLU A 139 0.68 4.31 14.25
C GLU A 139 1.91 3.95 15.10
N GLU A 140 2.22 2.65 15.19
CA GLU A 140 3.40 2.15 15.90
C GLU A 140 4.71 2.54 15.19
N ARG A 141 5.85 2.37 15.89
CA ARG A 141 7.17 2.61 15.32
C ARG A 141 7.42 1.73 14.09
N ILE A 142 8.07 2.30 13.07
CA ILE A 142 8.53 1.57 11.87
C ILE A 142 9.44 0.41 12.28
N GLY A 143 9.15 -0.77 11.77
CA GLY A 143 9.94 -2.00 11.88
C GLY A 143 10.10 -2.71 10.54
N GLY A 144 10.83 -3.83 10.52
CA GLY A 144 11.17 -4.54 9.27
C GLY A 144 9.96 -5.08 8.48
N ASN A 145 8.80 -5.23 9.12
CA ASN A 145 7.57 -5.70 8.47
C ASN A 145 6.78 -4.57 7.76
N ASP A 146 7.29 -3.34 7.87
CA ASP A 146 6.76 -2.11 7.24
C ASP A 146 7.49 -1.78 5.92
N GLU A 147 8.35 -2.70 5.49
CA GLU A 147 9.19 -2.57 4.30
C GLU A 147 8.50 -3.10 3.05
N TRP A 148 8.41 -2.25 2.03
CA TRP A 148 7.84 -2.57 0.72
C TRP A 148 8.89 -2.34 -0.36
N GLN A 149 9.08 -3.32 -1.25
CA GLN A 149 9.99 -3.16 -2.38
C GLN A 149 9.22 -2.69 -3.62
N ILE A 150 9.75 -1.68 -4.30
CA ILE A 150 9.20 -1.19 -5.56
C ILE A 150 9.60 -2.14 -6.70
N GLU A 151 8.61 -2.66 -7.42
CA GLU A 151 8.81 -3.42 -8.65
C GLU A 151 8.07 -2.74 -9.81
N ILE A 152 8.79 -2.50 -10.90
CA ILE A 152 8.24 -1.95 -12.15
C ILE A 152 8.04 -3.13 -13.11
N VAL A 153 6.91 -3.17 -13.80
CA VAL A 153 6.52 -4.23 -14.75
C VAL A 153 6.34 -3.70 -16.18
#